data_AF-A0A7S3CKQ5-F1
#
_entry.id   AF-A0A7S3CKQ5-F1
#
_cell.length_a   1.000
_cell.length_b   1.000
_cell.length_c   1.000
_cell.angle_alpha   90.00
_cell.angle_beta   90.00
_cell.angle_gamma   90.00
#
_symmetry.space_group_name_H-M   'P 1'
#
loop_
_entity.id
_entity.type
_entity.pdbx_description
1 polymer ?
#
loop_
_entity_poly.entity_id
_entity_poly.type
_entity_poly.pdbx_seq_one_letter_code
_entity_poly.pdbx_strand_id
1 'polypeptide(L)'
;VNDPENPVDFPTAFGGLLGVFMIGSFVEMLMSFIPARYLRAIFPPWISGLTIFLIGASLIGSGVKAWGGGTFCATNPGFGCGVGFSNLTYGHPVYLGIGFFVMSVTLVLELFGSPFMRSCQVALALLIGYVLAAFTTDPNGDAYVSTEGIQTAP
;
A
#
# COMPACT_ATOMS: atom_id res chain seq x y z
N VAL A 1 -6.03 16.68 0.44
CA VAL A 1 -5.74 16.63 -1.02
C VAL A 1 -6.79 17.37 -1.83
N ASN A 2 -7.97 17.67 -1.29
CA ASN A 2 -8.79 18.79 -1.76
C ASN A 2 -8.93 19.79 -0.60
N ASP A 3 -7.92 20.64 -0.39
CA ASP A 3 -8.12 21.85 0.40
C ASP A 3 -8.85 22.85 -0.50
N PRO A 4 -10.06 23.32 -0.13
CA PRO A 4 -10.88 24.18 -0.99
C PRO A 4 -10.27 25.57 -1.24
N GLU A 5 -9.24 25.96 -0.48
CA GLU A 5 -8.56 27.26 -0.60
C GLU A 5 -7.41 27.30 -1.61
N ASN A 6 -6.87 26.16 -2.06
CA ASN A 6 -5.77 26.18 -3.04
C ASN A 6 -5.68 24.87 -3.87
N PRO A 7 -6.44 24.75 -4.98
CA PRO A 7 -6.38 23.57 -5.84
C PRO A 7 -5.06 23.57 -6.61
N VAL A 8 -4.10 22.76 -6.16
CA VAL A 8 -2.89 22.48 -6.93
C VAL A 8 -3.14 21.31 -7.87
N ASP A 9 -2.85 21.50 -9.15
CA ASP A 9 -2.98 20.43 -10.15
C ASP A 9 -2.04 19.25 -9.81
N PHE A 10 -2.49 18.02 -10.09
CA PHE A 10 -1.70 16.80 -9.82
C PHE A 10 -0.29 16.84 -10.42
N PRO A 11 -0.09 17.25 -11.70
CA PRO A 11 1.25 17.34 -12.28
C PRO A 11 2.15 18.34 -11.54
N THR A 12 1.59 19.45 -11.07
CA THR A 12 2.33 20.49 -10.33
C THR A 12 2.74 20.00 -8.95
N ALA A 13 1.83 19.35 -8.22
CA ALA A 13 2.13 18.75 -6.92
C ALA A 13 3.19 17.63 -7.04
N PHE A 14 3.07 16.78 -8.06
CA PHE A 14 4.05 15.72 -8.34
C PHE A 14 5.41 16.30 -8.75
N GLY A 15 5.42 17.34 -9.57
CA GLY A 15 6.64 18.08 -9.92
C GLY A 15 7.32 18.70 -8.70
N GLY A 16 6.54 19.27 -7.77
CA GLY A 16 7.04 19.78 -6.49
C GLY A 16 7.67 18.69 -5.62
N LEU A 17 7.03 17.52 -5.52
CA LEU A 17 7.57 16.36 -4.80
C LEU A 17 8.91 15.90 -5.37
N LEU A 18 9.02 15.78 -6.70
CA LEU A 18 10.27 15.41 -7.37
C LEU A 18 11.37 16.45 -7.13
N GLY A 19 11.04 17.74 -7.11
CA GLY A 19 11.99 18.81 -6.78
C GLY A 19 12.55 18.68 -5.37
N VAL A 20 11.72 18.35 -4.38
CA VAL A 20 12.16 18.08 -3.00
C VAL A 20 13.07 16.85 -2.95
N PHE A 21 12.75 15.77 -3.66
CA PHE A 21 13.61 14.58 -3.73
C PHE A 21 14.97 14.88 -4.36
N MET A 22 15.03 15.72 -5.40
CA MET A 22 16.28 16.15 -6.02
C MET A 22 17.17 16.87 -4.98
N ILE A 23 16.64 17.88 -4.29
CA ILE A 23 17.40 18.62 -3.26
C ILE A 23 17.77 17.69 -2.10
N GLY A 24 16.86 16.83 -1.64
CA GLY A 24 17.12 15.84 -0.60
C GLY A 24 18.29 14.91 -0.94
N SER A 25 18.38 14.44 -2.19
CA SER A 25 19.50 13.58 -2.64
C SER A 25 20.85 14.28 -2.60
N PHE A 26 20.90 15.60 -2.90
CA PHE A 26 22.12 16.40 -2.76
C PHE A 26 22.52 16.57 -1.29
N VAL A 27 21.54 16.78 -0.40
CA VAL A 27 21.80 16.88 1.05
C VAL A 27 22.37 15.57 1.60
N GLU A 28 21.82 14.42 1.22
CA GLU A 28 22.33 13.09 1.59
C GLU A 28 23.76 12.86 1.05
N MET A 29 24.04 13.29 -0.19
CA MET A 29 25.39 13.21 -0.76
C MET A 29 26.41 14.03 0.05
N LEU A 30 26.02 15.21 0.55
CA LEU A 30 26.86 16.01 1.45
C LEU A 30 27.01 15.35 2.83
N MET A 31 25.95 14.75 3.36
CA MET A 31 25.96 14.07 4.65
C MET A 31 26.84 12.80 4.63
N SER A 32 26.98 12.15 3.48
CA SER A 32 27.88 11.00 3.26
C SER A 32 29.35 11.29 3.57
N PHE A 33 29.80 12.55 3.49
CA PHE A 33 31.16 12.94 3.87
C PHE A 33 31.39 12.98 5.39
N ILE A 34 30.33 12.89 6.21
CA ILE A 34 30.45 12.86 7.68
C ILE A 34 30.76 11.43 8.13
N PRO A 35 31.84 11.19 8.91
CA PRO A 35 32.21 9.85 9.29
C PRO A 35 31.18 9.24 10.26
N ALA A 36 30.87 7.96 10.04
CA ALA A 36 29.80 7.20 10.70
C ALA A 36 29.83 7.24 12.24
N ARG A 37 30.98 7.54 12.85
CA ARG A 37 31.12 7.71 14.30
C ARG A 37 30.27 8.86 14.86
N TYR A 38 30.14 9.96 14.12
CA TYR A 38 29.33 11.10 14.57
C TYR A 38 27.85 10.85 14.31
N LEU A 39 27.50 10.21 13.19
CA LEU A 39 26.11 9.87 12.87
C LEU A 39 25.50 8.90 13.89
N ARG A 40 26.26 7.89 14.35
CA ARG A 40 25.79 6.96 15.40
C ARG A 40 25.69 7.60 16.79
N ALA A 41 26.39 8.72 17.02
CA ALA A 41 26.26 9.50 18.24
C ALA A 41 25.02 10.41 18.21
N ILE A 42 24.71 10.99 17.04
CA ILE A 42 23.53 11.85 16.82
C ILE A 42 22.24 11.01 16.75
N PHE A 43 22.29 9.85 16.11
CA PHE A 43 21.18 8.92 15.98
C PHE A 43 21.50 7.58 16.66
N PRO A 44 21.37 7.50 18.00
CA PRO A 44 21.47 6.25 18.73
C PRO A 44 20.49 5.19 18.19
N PRO A 45 20.84 3.90 18.31
CA PRO A 45 20.06 2.79 17.74
C PRO A 45 18.63 2.67 18.27
N TRP A 46 18.34 3.20 19.47
CA TRP A 46 16.98 3.20 20.02
C TRP A 46 16.08 4.24 19.34
N ILE A 47 16.65 5.38 18.90
CA ILE A 47 15.90 6.40 18.16
C ILE A 47 15.58 5.89 16.76
N SER A 48 16.56 5.31 16.07
CA SER A 48 16.31 4.76 14.73
C SER A 48 15.30 3.62 14.75
N GLY A 49 15.32 2.76 15.77
CA GLY A 49 14.28 1.73 15.95
C GLY A 49 12.89 2.32 16.14
N LEU A 50 12.76 3.35 16.98
CA LEU A 50 11.48 4.02 17.24
C LEU A 50 10.94 4.74 16.00
N THR A 51 11.79 5.43 15.25
CA THR A 51 11.37 6.14 14.02
C THR A 51 10.88 5.16 12.96
N ILE A 52 11.59 4.05 12.73
CA ILE A 52 11.17 3.01 11.78
C ILE A 52 9.82 2.40 12.19
N PHE A 53 9.63 2.15 13.49
CA PHE A 53 8.35 1.64 14.01
C PHE A 53 7.20 2.63 13.79
N LEU A 54 7.40 3.92 14.07
CA LEU A 54 6.39 4.96 13.87
C LEU A 54 6.04 5.15 12.39
N ILE A 55 7.03 5.08 11.50
CA ILE A 55 6.80 5.07 10.05
C ILE A 55 5.89 3.88 9.71
N GLY A 56 6.25 2.67 10.12
CA GLY A 56 5.40 1.48 9.92
C GLY A 56 3.98 1.65 10.46
N ALA A 57 3.83 2.14 11.69
CA ALA A 57 2.54 2.37 12.33
C ALA A 57 1.64 3.35 11.54
N SER A 58 2.22 4.43 11.01
CA SER A 58 1.49 5.41 10.20
C SER A 58 1.03 4.85 8.84
N LEU A 59 1.83 3.97 8.22
CA LEU A 59 1.52 3.35 6.94
C LEU A 59 0.51 2.19 7.05
N ILE A 60 0.43 1.51 8.20
CA ILE A 60 -0.59 0.48 8.42
C ILE A 60 -2.01 1.04 8.20
N GLY A 61 -2.24 2.32 8.54
CA GLY A 61 -3.54 2.96 8.35
C GLY A 61 -4.01 3.03 6.90
N SER A 62 -3.12 3.26 5.93
CA SER A 62 -3.49 3.24 4.50
C SER A 62 -3.68 1.81 3.99
N GLY A 63 -2.87 0.86 4.49
CA GLY A 63 -3.02 -0.57 4.18
C GLY A 63 -4.37 -1.15 4.62
N VAL A 64 -4.81 -0.83 5.85
CA VAL A 64 -6.12 -1.28 6.36
C VAL A 64 -7.28 -0.65 5.57
N LYS A 65 -7.16 0.62 5.15
CA LYS A 65 -8.15 1.25 4.28
C LYS A 65 -8.23 0.57 2.90
N ALA A 66 -7.09 0.16 2.35
CA ALA A 66 -7.07 -0.62 1.11
C ALA A 66 -7.74 -1.99 1.30
N TRP A 67 -7.45 -2.67 2.41
CA TRP A 67 -8.07 -3.96 2.75
C TRP A 67 -9.60 -3.87 2.89
N GLY A 68 -10.11 -2.77 3.44
CA GLY A 68 -11.55 -2.55 3.63
C GLY A 68 -12.37 -2.25 2.36
N GLY A 69 -11.76 -2.15 1.18
CA GLY A 69 -12.45 -1.77 -0.07
C GLY A 69 -12.01 -0.42 -0.65
N GLY A 70 -10.88 0.12 -0.19
CA GLY A 70 -10.24 1.29 -0.81
C GLY A 70 -10.42 2.60 -0.05
N THR A 71 -9.52 3.55 -0.32
CA THR A 71 -9.46 4.85 0.37
C THR A 71 -10.63 5.77 0.05
N PHE A 72 -11.14 5.71 -1.19
CA PHE A 72 -12.33 6.45 -1.61
C PHE A 72 -13.56 6.03 -0.78
N CYS A 73 -13.68 4.74 -0.52
CA CYS A 73 -14.79 4.15 0.22
C CYS A 73 -14.70 4.32 1.72
N ALA A 74 -13.47 4.35 2.24
CA ALA A 74 -13.23 4.75 3.63
C ALA A 74 -13.69 6.19 3.91
N THR A 75 -13.73 7.06 2.90
CA THR A 75 -14.08 8.48 3.06
C THR A 75 -15.57 8.75 2.82
N ASN A 76 -16.26 7.87 2.09
CA ASN A 76 -17.69 7.99 1.76
C ASN A 76 -18.48 6.74 2.22
N PRO A 77 -18.61 6.52 3.55
CA PRO A 77 -19.32 5.36 4.07
C PRO A 77 -20.82 5.45 3.72
N GLY A 78 -21.30 4.55 2.86
CA GLY A 78 -22.73 4.41 2.53
C GLY A 78 -23.08 4.66 1.07
N PHE A 79 -22.19 5.23 0.28
CA PHE A 79 -22.29 5.14 -1.17
C PHE A 79 -21.71 3.82 -1.61
N GLY A 80 -22.40 3.15 -2.53
CA GLY A 80 -21.84 2.02 -3.24
C GLY A 80 -20.58 2.50 -3.95
N CYS A 81 -19.44 2.10 -3.41
CA CYS A 81 -18.16 2.24 -4.05
C CYS A 81 -17.44 0.94 -3.75
N GLY A 82 -17.38 0.07 -4.74
CA GLY A 82 -16.59 -1.14 -4.63
C GLY A 82 -15.32 -1.02 -5.44
N VAL A 83 -14.59 -2.13 -5.47
CA VAL A 83 -13.37 -2.29 -6.22
C VAL A 83 -13.68 -2.92 -7.58
N GLY A 84 -13.12 -2.39 -8.66
CA GLY A 84 -13.46 -2.85 -10.01
C GLY A 84 -14.92 -2.50 -10.37
N PHE A 85 -15.71 -3.51 -10.77
CA PHE A 85 -17.12 -3.34 -11.09
C PHE A 85 -18.05 -3.62 -9.91
N SER A 86 -17.49 -4.12 -8.81
CA SER A 86 -18.25 -4.39 -7.60
C SER A 86 -18.79 -3.12 -6.98
N ASN A 87 -19.97 -3.23 -6.36
CA ASN A 87 -20.61 -2.11 -5.67
C ASN A 87 -20.88 -2.40 -4.19
N LEU A 88 -19.91 -2.99 -3.50
CA LEU A 88 -20.03 -3.31 -2.07
C LEU A 88 -19.58 -2.14 -1.18
N THR A 89 -20.22 -1.97 -0.04
CA THR A 89 -19.84 -0.96 0.96
C THR A 89 -18.47 -1.24 1.57
N TYR A 90 -17.77 -0.18 1.99
CA TYR A 90 -16.54 -0.28 2.78
C TYR A 90 -16.72 -1.21 4.00
N GLY A 91 -15.76 -2.12 4.21
CA GLY A 91 -15.78 -3.08 5.30
C GLY A 91 -16.67 -4.30 5.07
N HIS A 92 -17.16 -4.52 3.85
CA HIS A 92 -17.95 -5.73 3.53
C HIS A 92 -17.16 -7.01 3.89
N PRO A 93 -17.81 -8.06 4.46
CA PRO A 93 -17.13 -9.27 4.90
C PRO A 93 -16.31 -9.97 3.82
N VAL A 94 -16.69 -9.80 2.55
CA VAL A 94 -15.95 -10.38 1.42
C VAL A 94 -14.57 -9.73 1.27
N TYR A 95 -14.46 -8.40 1.39
CA TYR A 95 -13.17 -7.71 1.36
C TYR A 95 -12.26 -8.10 2.54
N LEU A 96 -12.85 -8.24 3.72
CA LEU A 96 -12.14 -8.72 4.90
C LEU A 96 -11.65 -10.16 4.70
N GLY A 97 -12.50 -11.03 4.14
CA GLY A 97 -12.19 -12.43 3.86
C GLY A 97 -11.04 -12.61 2.87
N ILE A 98 -11.01 -11.87 1.76
CA ILE A 98 -9.93 -11.98 0.76
C ILE A 98 -8.58 -11.52 1.34
N GLY A 99 -8.54 -10.43 2.11
CA GLY A 99 -7.28 -9.99 2.71
C GLY A 99 -6.86 -10.89 3.89
N PHE A 100 -7.81 -11.43 4.66
CA PHE A 100 -7.52 -12.44 5.68
C PHE A 100 -6.93 -13.71 5.06
N PHE A 101 -7.44 -14.12 3.90
CA PHE A 101 -6.89 -15.23 3.13
C PHE A 101 -5.44 -14.95 2.72
N VAL A 102 -5.12 -13.77 2.18
CA VAL A 102 -3.73 -13.38 1.85
C VAL A 102 -2.83 -13.41 3.08
N MET A 103 -3.30 -12.89 4.23
CA MET A 103 -2.54 -12.95 5.49
C MET A 103 -2.32 -14.40 5.93
N SER A 104 -3.31 -15.27 5.79
CA SER A 104 -3.21 -16.69 6.11
C SER A 104 -2.21 -17.41 5.20
N VAL A 105 -2.24 -17.14 3.89
CA VAL A 105 -1.26 -17.66 2.93
C VAL A 105 0.15 -17.17 3.27
N THR A 106 0.29 -15.89 3.66
CA THR A 106 1.57 -15.33 4.11
C THR A 106 2.12 -16.11 5.31
N LEU A 107 1.29 -16.42 6.31
CA LEU A 107 1.69 -17.21 7.47
C LEU A 107 2.06 -18.65 7.11
N VAL A 108 1.33 -19.29 6.19
CA VAL A 108 1.63 -20.64 5.72
C VAL A 108 2.96 -20.68 4.96
N LEU A 109 3.23 -19.68 4.10
CA LEU A 109 4.49 -19.55 3.37
C LEU A 109 5.66 -19.23 4.30
N GLU A 110 5.46 -18.47 5.37
CA GLU A 110 6.50 -18.28 6.39
C GLU A 110 6.80 -19.60 7.12
N LEU A 111 5.77 -20.34 7.54
CA LEU A 111 5.94 -21.54 8.35
C LEU A 111 6.56 -22.70 7.57
N PHE A 112 6.06 -23.01 6.37
CA PHE A 112 6.47 -24.16 5.56
C PHE A 112 7.39 -23.79 4.38
N GLY A 113 7.73 -22.51 4.24
CA GLY A 113 8.53 -22.03 3.11
C GLY A 113 10.00 -22.42 3.16
N SER A 114 10.56 -22.69 1.98
CA SER A 114 12.00 -22.75 1.80
C SER A 114 12.61 -21.35 2.03
N PRO A 115 13.93 -21.25 2.28
CA PRO A 115 14.60 -19.96 2.49
C PRO A 115 14.34 -18.95 1.36
N PHE A 116 14.16 -19.43 0.12
CA PHE A 116 13.79 -18.60 -1.03
C PHE A 116 12.33 -18.12 -0.98
N MET A 117 11.39 -18.97 -0.57
CA MET A 117 9.98 -18.59 -0.47
C MET A 117 9.74 -17.57 0.64
N ARG A 118 10.47 -17.64 1.75
CA ARG A 118 10.37 -16.66 2.85
C ARG A 118 10.79 -15.25 2.43
N SER A 119 11.83 -15.11 1.60
CA SER A 119 12.24 -13.79 1.09
C SER A 119 11.21 -13.14 0.15
N CYS A 120 10.39 -13.94 -0.54
CA CYS A 120 9.39 -13.47 -1.49
C CYS A 120 7.94 -13.70 -1.03
N GLN A 121 7.72 -14.05 0.24
CA GLN A 121 6.43 -14.56 0.71
C GLN A 121 5.28 -13.59 0.51
N VAL A 122 5.53 -12.29 0.72
CA VAL A 122 4.51 -11.24 0.56
C VAL A 122 4.10 -11.14 -0.90
N ALA A 123 5.05 -11.18 -1.84
CA ALA A 123 4.76 -11.13 -3.27
C ALA A 123 3.98 -12.36 -3.73
N LEU A 124 4.37 -13.56 -3.28
CA LEU A 124 3.66 -14.80 -3.61
C LEU A 124 2.24 -14.85 -3.01
N ALA A 125 2.08 -14.44 -1.76
CA ALA A 125 0.77 -14.38 -1.11
C ALA A 125 -0.17 -13.38 -1.82
N LEU A 126 0.34 -12.20 -2.19
CA LEU A 126 -0.42 -11.22 -2.96
C LEU A 126 -0.80 -11.75 -4.35
N LEU A 127 0.10 -12.47 -5.02
CA LEU A 127 -0.19 -13.09 -6.32
C LEU A 127 -1.29 -14.14 -6.21
N ILE A 128 -1.23 -15.02 -5.21
CA ILE A 128 -2.27 -16.04 -4.97
C ILE A 128 -3.60 -15.36 -4.63
N GLY A 129 -3.59 -14.31 -3.82
CA GLY A 129 -4.78 -13.51 -3.51
C GLY A 129 -5.38 -12.82 -4.73
N TYR A 130 -4.55 -12.28 -5.61
CA TYR A 130 -4.99 -11.67 -6.86
C TYR A 130 -5.61 -12.71 -7.80
N VAL A 131 -5.00 -13.89 -7.92
CA VAL A 131 -5.58 -15.00 -8.69
C VAL A 131 -6.93 -15.42 -8.12
N LEU A 132 -7.05 -15.56 -6.79
CA LEU A 132 -8.34 -15.84 -6.15
C LEU A 132 -9.37 -14.77 -6.50
N ALA A 133 -9.03 -13.48 -6.35
CA ALA A 133 -9.92 -12.36 -6.67
C ALA A 133 -10.34 -12.30 -8.15
N ALA A 134 -9.49 -12.78 -9.07
CA ALA A 134 -9.82 -12.89 -10.49
C ALA A 134 -10.83 -14.02 -10.78
N PHE A 135 -10.82 -15.09 -10.00
CA PHE A 135 -11.74 -16.23 -10.16
C PHE A 135 -13.02 -16.09 -9.35
N THR A 136 -12.97 -15.42 -8.21
CA THR A 136 -14.15 -15.19 -7.36
C THR A 136 -14.94 -13.99 -7.83
N THR A 137 -16.26 -14.11 -7.79
CA THR A 137 -17.21 -13.05 -8.16
C THR A 137 -17.98 -12.62 -6.92
N ASP A 138 -18.47 -11.38 -6.92
CA ASP A 138 -19.32 -10.90 -5.86
C ASP A 138 -20.63 -11.66 -5.68
N PRO A 139 -21.28 -11.53 -4.52
CA PRO A 139 -22.65 -11.99 -4.32
C PRO A 139 -23.64 -11.46 -5.37
N ASN A 140 -23.32 -10.33 -6.01
CA ASN A 140 -24.12 -9.71 -7.06
C ASN A 140 -23.73 -10.15 -8.49
N GLY A 141 -22.68 -10.95 -8.66
CA GLY A 141 -22.20 -11.40 -9.98
C GLY A 141 -21.15 -10.49 -10.63
N ASP A 142 -20.68 -9.45 -9.93
CA ASP A 142 -19.67 -8.52 -10.43
C ASP A 142 -18.24 -8.98 -10.18
N ALA A 143 -17.32 -8.63 -11.08
CA ALA A 143 -15.91 -8.96 -10.97
C ALA A 143 -15.13 -7.89 -10.18
N TYR A 144 -14.21 -8.33 -9.32
CA TYR A 144 -13.31 -7.46 -8.56
C TYR A 144 -12.18 -6.87 -9.42
N VAL A 145 -11.86 -7.51 -10.53
CA VAL A 145 -10.80 -7.08 -11.45
C VAL A 145 -11.42 -6.32 -12.61
N SER A 146 -11.04 -5.05 -12.77
CA SER A 146 -11.48 -4.24 -13.91
C SER A 146 -10.74 -4.67 -15.18
N THR A 147 -11.49 -5.02 -16.22
CA THR A 147 -10.95 -5.35 -17.55
C THR A 147 -10.86 -4.14 -18.48
N GLU A 148 -11.26 -2.95 -18.00
CA GLU A 148 -11.30 -1.73 -18.80
C GLU A 148 -9.93 -1.35 -19.38
N GLY A 149 -8.86 -1.54 -18.59
CA GLY A 149 -7.49 -1.33 -19.05
C GLY A 149 -7.02 -2.34 -20.11
N ILE A 150 -7.63 -3.52 -20.18
CA ILE A 150 -7.34 -4.55 -21.22
C ILE A 150 -8.14 -4.25 -22.48
N GLN A 151 -9.38 -3.78 -22.34
CA GLN A 151 -10.27 -3.46 -23.47
C GLN A 151 -9.91 -2.14 -24.16
N THR A 152 -9.21 -1.24 -23.47
CA THR A 152 -8.73 0.04 -24.02
C THR A 152 -7.30 -0.01 -24.54
N ALA A 153 -6.63 -1.17 -24.46
CA ALA A 153 -5.33 -1.39 -25.08
C ALA A 153 -5.48 -1.56 -26.61
N PRO A 154 -4.64 -0.90 -27.43
CA PRO A 154 -4.67 -1.00 -28.90
C PRO A 154 -4.23 -2.38 -29.43
#